data_AF-A0A139DLM1-F1
#
_entry.id   AF-A0A139DLM1-F1
#
_cell.length_a   1.000
_cell.length_b   1.000
_cell.length_c   1.000
_cell.angle_alpha   90.00
_cell.angle_beta   90.00
_cell.angle_gamma   90.00
#
_symmetry.space_group_name_H-M   'P 1'
#
loop_
_entity.id
_entity.type
_entity.pdbx_description
1 polymer ?
#
loop_
_entity_poly.entity_id
_entity_poly.type
_entity_poly.pdbx_seq_one_letter_code
_entity_poly.pdbx_strand_id
1 'polypeptide(L)'
;MKDMTGKIAEVLTYLADVESRFGAVAQHYPDMFADSHQELSDTCQHLKDSLKPEELLIPVVGAFSAGKSTLINRTLGIDYLPVGMPPETAIPTELRYAEHERVEAVYESGEVEEYSLDEMDKLTAMASPDFS
;
A
#
# COMPACT_ATOMS: atom_id res chain seq x y z
N MET A 1 -0.97 12.39 -12.09
CA MET A 1 -0.82 11.11 -11.38
C MET A 1 -1.81 10.05 -11.82
N LYS A 2 -3.11 10.33 -11.98
CA LYS A 2 -4.16 9.38 -12.43
C LYS A 2 -3.86 8.61 -13.74
N ASP A 3 -3.05 9.18 -14.63
CA ASP A 3 -2.62 8.58 -15.89
C ASP A 3 -1.44 7.58 -15.74
N MET A 4 -0.64 7.69 -14.67
CA MET A 4 0.57 6.88 -14.50
C MET A 4 0.26 5.48 -13.95
N THR A 5 -0.65 5.37 -12.98
CA THR A 5 -1.02 4.09 -12.36
C THR A 5 -1.66 3.13 -13.37
N GLY A 6 -2.56 3.64 -14.21
CA GLY A 6 -3.18 2.85 -15.28
C GLY A 6 -2.17 2.35 -16.32
N LYS A 7 -1.21 3.21 -16.70
CA LYS A 7 -0.12 2.84 -17.63
C LYS A 7 0.80 1.78 -17.04
N ILE A 8 1.12 1.85 -15.74
CA ILE A 8 1.91 0.82 -15.07
C ILE A 8 1.18 -0.53 -15.12
N ALA A 9 -0.12 -0.56 -14.82
CA ALA A 9 -0.92 -1.79 -14.89
C ALA A 9 -0.96 -2.41 -16.30
N GLU A 10 -1.07 -1.57 -17.34
CA GLU A 10 -1.03 -2.01 -18.73
C GLU A 10 0.33 -2.63 -19.09
N VAL A 11 1.43 -1.99 -18.70
CA VAL A 11 2.79 -2.49 -18.94
C VAL A 11 3.04 -3.80 -18.19
N LEU A 12 2.61 -3.91 -16.92
CA LEU A 12 2.75 -5.16 -16.15
C LEU A 12 1.97 -6.31 -16.80
N THR A 13 0.77 -6.02 -17.31
CA THR A 13 -0.03 -7.00 -18.06
C THR A 13 0.67 -7.44 -19.35
N TYR A 14 1.24 -6.49 -20.09
CA TYR A 14 2.00 -6.79 -21.31
C TYR A 14 3.22 -7.66 -21.02
N LEU A 15 4.01 -7.36 -19.98
CA LEU A 15 5.17 -8.16 -19.60
C LEU A 15 4.77 -9.60 -19.25
N ALA A 16 3.65 -9.78 -18.54
CA ALA A 16 3.12 -11.11 -18.23
C ALA A 16 2.70 -11.90 -19.48
N ASP A 17 2.09 -11.25 -20.48
CA ASP A 17 1.75 -11.89 -21.77
C ASP A 17 3.01 -12.33 -22.53
N VAL A 18 4.03 -11.47 -22.58
CA VAL A 18 5.31 -11.76 -23.24
C VAL A 18 6.01 -12.96 -22.61
N GLU A 19 6.13 -12.99 -21.27
CA GLU A 19 6.69 -14.14 -20.54
C GLU A 19 5.90 -15.42 -20.80
N SER A 20 4.57 -15.36 -20.75
CA SER A 20 3.72 -16.53 -20.96
C SER A 20 3.88 -17.12 -22.36
N ARG A 21 3.87 -16.27 -23.38
CA ARG A 21 3.99 -16.70 -24.78
C ARG A 21 5.38 -17.25 -25.09
N PHE A 22 6.43 -16.62 -24.59
CA PHE A 22 7.79 -17.11 -24.79
C PHE A 22 8.03 -18.40 -23.99
N GLY A 23 7.52 -18.49 -22.77
CA GLY A 23 7.57 -19.69 -21.94
C GLY A 23 6.90 -20.89 -22.62
N ALA A 24 5.77 -20.69 -23.30
CA ALA A 24 5.12 -21.74 -24.08
C ALA A 24 6.00 -22.26 -25.23
N VAL A 25 6.74 -21.37 -25.92
CA VAL A 25 7.68 -21.77 -26.98
C VAL A 25 8.90 -22.50 -26.40
N ALA A 26 9.47 -21.98 -25.31
CA ALA A 26 10.63 -22.56 -24.66
C ALA A 26 10.34 -23.95 -24.07
N GLN A 27 9.12 -24.19 -23.58
CA GLN A 27 8.69 -25.52 -23.13
C GLN A 27 8.66 -26.55 -24.26
N HIS A 28 8.33 -26.14 -25.49
CA HIS A 28 8.30 -27.04 -26.65
C HIS A 28 9.68 -27.28 -27.27
N TYR A 29 10.60 -26.32 -27.12
CA TYR A 29 11.94 -26.36 -27.72
C TYR A 29 13.02 -25.93 -26.70
N PRO A 30 13.19 -26.67 -25.59
CA PRO A 30 14.03 -26.24 -24.47
C PRO A 30 15.50 -26.11 -24.86
N ASP A 31 16.03 -27.02 -25.69
CA ASP A 31 17.44 -27.00 -26.12
C ASP A 31 17.80 -25.75 -26.95
N MET A 32 16.81 -25.06 -27.52
CA MET A 32 17.01 -23.85 -28.33
C MET A 32 16.73 -22.56 -27.58
N PHE A 33 15.85 -22.58 -26.56
CA PHE A 33 15.31 -21.36 -25.97
C PHE A 33 15.33 -21.32 -24.44
N ALA A 34 15.86 -22.33 -23.73
CA ALA A 34 15.93 -22.30 -22.27
C ALA A 34 16.69 -21.07 -21.74
N ASP A 35 17.88 -20.81 -22.27
CA ASP A 35 18.71 -19.66 -21.86
C ASP A 35 18.01 -18.33 -22.17
N SER A 36 17.48 -18.18 -23.38
CA SER A 36 16.75 -16.96 -23.78
C SER A 36 15.48 -16.75 -22.97
N HIS A 37 14.79 -17.82 -22.55
CA HIS A 37 13.61 -17.72 -21.70
C HIS A 37 13.99 -17.24 -20.30
N GLN A 38 15.11 -17.74 -19.76
CA GLN A 38 15.62 -17.27 -18.47
C GLN A 38 16.03 -15.80 -18.55
N GLU A 39 16.79 -15.39 -19.56
CA GLU A 39 17.19 -13.99 -19.76
C GLU A 39 15.98 -13.04 -19.92
N LEU A 40 14.95 -13.48 -20.66
CA LEU A 40 13.71 -12.72 -20.80
C LEU A 40 12.97 -12.60 -19.47
N SER A 41 12.87 -13.69 -18.72
CA SER A 41 12.22 -13.72 -17.40
C SER A 41 12.94 -12.77 -16.43
N ASP A 42 14.27 -12.82 -16.40
CA ASP A 42 15.09 -11.94 -15.54
C ASP A 42 14.89 -10.47 -15.94
N THR A 43 14.88 -10.17 -17.24
CA THR A 43 14.64 -8.81 -17.75
C THR A 43 13.24 -8.32 -17.38
N CYS A 44 12.22 -9.15 -17.56
CA CYS A 44 10.84 -8.80 -17.20
C CYS A 44 10.71 -8.58 -15.69
N GLN A 45 11.37 -9.39 -14.87
CA GLN A 45 11.40 -9.22 -13.42
C GLN A 45 12.05 -7.89 -13.03
N HIS A 46 13.22 -7.56 -13.60
CA HIS A 46 13.88 -6.27 -13.37
C HIS A 46 13.00 -5.06 -13.74
N LEU A 47 12.28 -5.14 -14.86
CA LEU A 47 11.34 -4.10 -15.28
C LEU A 47 10.16 -3.99 -14.33
N LYS A 48 9.55 -5.11 -13.92
CA LYS A 48 8.46 -5.13 -12.92
C LYS A 48 8.91 -4.48 -11.61
N ASP A 49 10.11 -4.80 -11.14
CA ASP A 49 10.65 -4.23 -9.91
C ASP A 49 10.92 -2.73 -10.03
N SER A 50 11.41 -2.27 -11.19
CA SER A 50 11.63 -0.84 -11.46
C SER A 50 10.34 -0.03 -11.60
N LEU A 51 9.22 -0.69 -11.89
CA LEU A 51 7.90 -0.07 -12.00
C LEU A 51 7.13 -0.06 -10.67
N LYS A 52 7.64 -0.74 -9.62
CA LYS A 52 7.03 -0.67 -8.30
C LYS A 52 7.12 0.78 -7.79
N PRO A 53 6.02 1.36 -7.30
CA PRO A 53 6.08 2.69 -6.70
C PRO A 53 7.02 2.66 -5.50
N GLU A 54 7.95 3.62 -5.44
CA GLU A 54 8.75 3.83 -4.25
C GLU A 54 7.88 4.46 -3.15
N GLU A 55 7.83 3.82 -1.98
CA GLU A 55 7.17 4.39 -0.81
C GLU A 55 8.18 5.20 0.00
N LEU A 56 7.87 6.49 0.21
CA LEU A 56 8.60 7.32 1.17
C LEU A 56 7.93 7.22 2.55
N LEU A 57 8.54 6.45 3.45
CA LEU A 57 8.08 6.34 4.83
C LEU A 57 8.70 7.45 5.70
N ILE A 58 7.82 8.25 6.33
CA ILE A 58 8.23 9.34 7.23
C ILE A 58 7.69 9.03 8.63
N PRO A 59 8.52 8.48 9.55
CA PRO A 59 8.07 8.22 10.92
C PRO A 59 7.93 9.52 11.71
N VAL A 60 6.77 9.72 12.34
CA VAL A 60 6.51 10.86 13.24
C VAL A 60 6.49 10.36 14.69
N VAL A 61 7.56 10.64 15.43
CA VAL A 61 7.79 10.08 16.78
C VAL A 61 7.83 11.18 17.84
N GLY A 62 7.32 10.88 19.04
CA GLY A 62 7.34 11.80 20.17
C GLY A 62 6.38 11.38 21.27
N ALA A 63 6.53 11.98 22.46
CA ALA A 63 5.70 11.67 23.64
C ALA A 63 4.19 11.76 23.35
N PHE A 64 3.38 11.07 24.15
CA PHE A 64 1.93 11.19 24.06
C PHE A 64 1.51 12.66 24.24
N SER A 65 0.51 13.12 23.47
CA SER A 65 0.06 14.52 23.45
C SER A 65 1.10 15.58 23.04
N ALA A 66 2.23 15.22 22.41
CA ALA A 66 3.21 16.17 21.88
C ALA A 66 2.73 16.99 20.66
N GLY A 67 1.45 16.91 20.28
CA GLY A 67 0.90 17.65 19.13
C GLY A 67 1.18 17.03 17.76
N LYS A 68 1.54 15.74 17.70
CA LYS A 68 1.87 15.03 16.44
C LYS A 68 0.73 15.06 15.42
N SER A 69 -0.48 14.66 15.82
CA SER A 69 -1.67 14.70 14.96
C SER A 69 -1.97 16.13 14.48
N THR A 70 -1.83 17.13 15.37
CA THR A 70 -2.00 18.54 15.01
C THR A 70 -0.98 18.99 13.96
N LEU A 71 0.29 18.60 14.09
CA LEU A 71 1.33 18.91 13.11
C LEU A 71 1.00 18.31 11.74
N ILE A 72 0.59 17.04 11.70
CA ILE A 72 0.22 16.34 10.47
C ILE A 72 -1.00 17.01 9.82
N ASN A 73 -2.09 17.21 10.56
CA ASN A 73 -3.31 17.84 10.05
C ASN A 73 -3.02 19.25 9.49
N ARG A 74 -2.21 20.06 10.19
CA ARG A 74 -1.80 21.39 9.72
C ARG A 74 -0.95 21.35 8.46
N THR A 75 -0.07 20.35 8.32
CA THR A 75 0.78 20.17 7.14
C THR A 75 -0.04 19.76 5.93
N LEU A 76 -1.04 18.89 6.14
CA LEU A 76 -1.95 18.41 5.09
C LEU A 76 -3.06 19.41 4.75
N GLY A 77 -3.33 20.38 5.62
CA GLY A 77 -4.42 21.36 5.47
C GLY A 77 -5.81 20.78 5.71
N ILE A 78 -5.90 19.59 6.31
CA ILE A 78 -7.12 18.81 6.55
C ILE A 78 -7.08 18.23 7.96
N ASP A 79 -8.24 18.00 8.58
CA ASP A 79 -8.35 17.54 9.97
C ASP A 79 -8.78 16.07 10.03
N TYR A 80 -7.95 15.16 9.48
CA TYR A 80 -8.25 13.73 9.44
C TYR A 80 -7.86 12.99 10.71
N LEU A 81 -6.71 13.28 11.30
CA LEU A 81 -6.29 12.53 12.49
C LEU A 81 -6.96 13.08 13.75
N PRO A 82 -7.52 12.22 14.62
CA PRO A 82 -8.08 12.68 15.89
C PRO A 82 -6.99 13.29 16.77
N VAL A 83 -7.33 14.41 17.42
CA VAL A 83 -6.45 15.16 18.32
C VAL A 83 -6.97 15.05 19.75
N GLY A 84 -6.08 14.78 20.70
CA GLY A 84 -6.44 14.77 22.12
C GLY A 84 -7.10 13.47 22.62
N MET A 85 -6.92 12.36 21.92
CA MET A 85 -7.38 11.05 22.38
C MET A 85 -6.66 10.60 23.67
N PRO A 86 -7.28 9.77 24.51
CA PRO A 86 -6.59 9.10 25.62
C PRO A 86 -5.47 8.15 25.14
N PRO A 87 -4.37 7.97 25.90
CA PRO A 87 -3.25 7.10 25.52
C PRO A 87 -3.65 5.66 25.22
N GLU A 88 -4.62 5.15 25.96
CA GLU A 88 -5.15 3.78 25.87
C GLU A 88 -5.97 3.50 24.59
N THR A 89 -6.27 4.54 23.81
CA THR A 89 -7.11 4.46 22.59
C THR A 89 -6.34 4.77 21.31
N ALA A 90 -5.02 5.00 21.41
CA ALA A 90 -4.20 5.38 20.28
C ALA A 90 -3.83 4.16 19.42
N ILE A 91 -4.54 3.99 18.31
CA ILE A 91 -4.22 2.98 17.29
C ILE A 91 -3.04 3.48 16.44
N PRO A 92 -2.02 2.64 16.19
CA PRO A 92 -1.02 2.93 15.17
C PRO A 92 -1.71 3.26 13.84
N THR A 93 -1.47 4.45 13.30
CA THR A 93 -2.15 4.94 12.10
C THR A 93 -1.13 5.26 11.04
N GLU A 94 -1.34 4.74 9.83
CA GLU A 94 -0.57 5.09 8.65
C GLU A 94 -1.41 6.00 7.74
N LEU A 95 -0.77 7.02 7.18
CA LEU A 95 -1.37 7.88 6.17
C LEU A 95 -0.72 7.60 4.82
N ARG A 96 -1.53 7.15 3.87
CA ARG A 96 -1.09 6.79 2.52
C ARG A 96 -1.87 7.60 1.49
N TYR A 97 -1.23 7.93 0.39
CA TYR A 97 -1.93 8.53 -0.74
C TYR A 97 -2.88 7.50 -1.37
N ALA A 98 -4.08 7.94 -1.72
CA ALA A 98 -5.07 7.16 -2.44
C ALA A 98 -5.84 8.04 -3.43
N GLU A 99 -6.42 7.43 -4.47
CA GLU A 99 -7.31 8.15 -5.39
C GLU A 99 -8.64 8.55 -4.74
N HIS A 100 -9.09 7.74 -3.78
CA HIS A 100 -10.33 7.93 -3.03
C HIS A 100 -10.04 7.83 -1.54
N GLU A 101 -10.64 8.74 -0.79
CA GLU A 101 -10.54 8.78 0.67
C GLU A 101 -11.26 7.59 1.28
N ARG A 102 -10.55 6.87 2.14
CA ARG A 102 -11.04 5.70 2.85
C ARG A 102 -10.19 5.47 4.10
N VAL A 103 -10.71 4.65 4.98
CA VAL A 103 -10.03 4.18 6.18
C VAL A 103 -9.95 2.66 6.09
N GLU A 104 -8.77 2.10 6.26
CA GLU A 104 -8.56 0.65 6.29
C GLU A 104 -8.30 0.23 7.74
N ALA A 105 -9.21 -0.56 8.31
CA ALA A 105 -9.01 -1.19 9.61
C ALA A 105 -8.29 -2.53 9.39
N VAL A 106 -7.05 -2.62 9.88
CA VAL A 106 -6.23 -3.84 9.80
C VAL A 106 -6.29 -4.56 11.13
N TYR A 107 -6.90 -5.75 11.15
CA TYR A 107 -7.06 -6.57 12.36
C TYR A 107 -5.84 -7.47 12.57
N GLU A 108 -5.66 -7.97 13.81
CA GLU A 108 -4.57 -8.90 14.13
C GLU A 108 -4.63 -10.21 13.33
N SER A 109 -5.82 -10.59 12.85
CA SER A 109 -6.03 -11.73 11.95
C SER A 109 -5.42 -11.53 10.55
N GLY A 110 -5.05 -10.29 10.20
CA GLY A 110 -4.67 -9.87 8.85
C GLY A 110 -5.87 -9.51 7.96
N GLU A 111 -7.09 -9.60 8.48
CA GLU A 111 -8.28 -9.10 7.79
C GLU A 111 -8.22 -7.58 7.66
N VAL A 112 -8.68 -7.07 6.52
CA VAL A 112 -8.75 -5.63 6.23
C VAL A 112 -10.18 -5.28 5.87
N GLU A 113 -10.78 -4.37 6.61
CA GLU A 113 -12.10 -3.81 6.32
C GLU A 113 -11.99 -2.33 5.95
N GLU A 114 -12.77 -1.92 4.95
CA GLU A 114 -12.80 -0.55 4.43
C GLU A 114 -13.99 0.23 5.01
N TYR A 115 -13.71 1.44 5.48
CA TYR A 115 -14.66 2.36 6.07
C TYR A 115 -14.55 3.75 5.42
N SER A 116 -15.63 4.53 5.52
CA SER A 116 -15.58 5.96 5.18
C SER A 116 -14.89 6.77 6.28
N LEU A 117 -14.40 7.98 5.94
CA LEU A 117 -13.77 8.88 6.92
C LEU A 117 -14.69 9.22 8.10
N ASP A 118 -15.99 9.36 7.85
CA ASP A 118 -17.01 9.68 8.88
C ASP A 118 -17.21 8.55 9.90
N GLU A 119 -16.62 7.38 9.65
CA GLU A 119 -16.73 6.20 10.51
C GLU A 119 -15.48 5.96 11.37
N MET A 120 -14.46 6.82 11.29
CA MET A 120 -13.25 6.70 12.11
C MET A 120 -13.53 6.69 13.62
N ASP A 121 -14.52 7.45 14.08
CA ASP A 121 -14.90 7.47 15.48
C ASP A 121 -15.36 6.09 15.98
N LYS A 122 -15.99 5.29 15.10
CA LYS A 122 -16.43 3.93 15.43
C LYS A 122 -15.23 3.00 15.65
N LEU A 123 -14.20 3.12 14.81
CA LEU A 123 -13.00 2.27 14.88
C LEU A 123 -12.19 2.54 16.15
N THR A 124 -12.08 3.82 16.52
CA THR A 124 -11.44 4.23 17.77
C THR A 124 -12.15 3.63 18.98
N ALA A 125 -13.48 3.59 18.97
CA ALA A 125 -14.26 2.99 20.04
C ALA A 125 -14.07 1.46 20.13
N MET A 126 -13.90 0.77 18.99
CA MET A 126 -13.69 -0.68 18.94
C MET A 126 -12.28 -1.11 19.39
N ALA A 127 -11.28 -0.23 19.26
CA ALA A 127 -9.91 -0.50 19.68
C ALA A 127 -9.61 -0.12 21.14
N SER A 128 -10.59 0.48 21.83
CA SER A 128 -10.46 0.78 23.26
C SER A 128 -10.50 -0.55 24.03
N PRO A 129 -9.47 -0.89 24.84
CA PRO A 129 -9.50 -2.12 25.62
C PRO A 129 -10.67 -2.06 26.60
N ASP A 130 -11.51 -3.09 26.63
CA ASP A 130 -12.47 -3.32 27.71
C ASP A 130 -11.71 -3.47 29.03
N PHE A 131 -11.50 -2.36 29.75
CA PHE A 131 -11.13 -2.41 31.15
C PHE A 131 -12.42 -2.49 31.97
N SER A 132 -12.94 -3.72 32.09
CA SER A 132 -13.88 -4.11 33.16
C SER A 132 -13.13 -4.61 34.39
#